data_AF-A0A0A8UP29-F1
#
_entry.id   AF-A0A0A8UP29-F1
#
_cell.length_a   1.000
_cell.length_b   1.000
_cell.length_c   1.000
_cell.angle_alpha   90.00
_cell.angle_beta   90.00
_cell.angle_gamma   90.00
#
_symmetry.space_group_name_H-M   'P 1'
#
loop_
_entity.id
_entity.type
_entity.pdbx_description
1 polymer ?
#
loop_
_entity_poly.entity_id
_entity_poly.type
_entity_poly.pdbx_seq_one_letter_code
_entity_poly.pdbx_strand_id
1 'polypeptide(L)'
;MNFIDAVISWVDGYDPVYQNKLKTFCTEKGIHQHTAVEPTRIQQRNEIHYCLHALRRYASWIRTIYIITNQQVPPTVKALEGTEFGNKIKIIDQNDLLLESNSTSPVFNSISVEWLIWRIKGLSDRFIYLNDDFFIIRNVTPEDFFKNDCVLLRGEWKVQTEHKWRHQINNYFLKLRGKPAVKPQDNPHRTWQENSAKLAGWEKKFYLLPHAPFPLLKDTFENYIGPESELFNENIRYPFRNPNQISSIPLMVHLDIKNKRVLYDKNFQTIMVNGATHPLKKIKSRLNHATRNPKVAFVCMQSIDQASEATQEYMLDWLSKTIEA
;
A
#
# COMPACT_ATOMS: atom_id res chain seq x y z
N MET A 1 -23.26 15.02 3.56
CA MET A 1 -22.40 14.23 2.65
C MET A 1 -21.38 13.52 3.51
N ASN A 2 -21.22 12.20 3.36
CA ASN A 2 -20.13 11.50 4.02
C ASN A 2 -18.85 11.86 3.28
N PHE A 3 -18.01 12.65 3.94
CA PHE A 3 -16.72 13.04 3.38
C PHE A 3 -15.85 11.80 3.12
N ILE A 4 -14.98 11.88 2.13
CA ILE A 4 -13.99 10.85 1.85
C ILE A 4 -12.64 11.53 1.70
N ASP A 5 -11.65 11.00 2.42
CA ASP A 5 -10.27 11.45 2.37
C ASP A 5 -9.39 10.45 1.62
N ALA A 6 -8.20 10.88 1.26
CA ALA A 6 -7.14 10.00 0.79
C ALA A 6 -5.96 10.02 1.77
N VAL A 7 -5.30 8.89 1.92
CA VAL A 7 -4.07 8.74 2.69
C VAL A 7 -3.01 8.14 1.78
N ILE A 8 -1.89 8.83 1.65
CA ILE A 8 -0.72 8.41 0.87
C ILE A 8 0.44 8.17 1.84
N SER A 9 1.06 6.99 1.80
CA SER A 9 2.36 6.79 2.46
C SER A 9 3.49 7.06 1.47
N TRP A 10 4.45 7.91 1.86
CA TRP A 10 5.56 8.29 0.98
C TRP A 10 6.86 8.53 1.76
N VAL A 11 7.99 8.25 1.13
CA VAL A 11 9.32 8.55 1.66
C VAL A 11 10.27 8.91 0.51
N ASP A 12 11.16 9.88 0.76
CA ASP A 12 12.28 10.17 -0.12
C ASP A 12 13.56 9.54 0.42
N GLY A 13 14.00 8.46 -0.21
CA GLY A 13 15.26 7.79 0.11
C GLY A 13 16.50 8.55 -0.34
N TYR A 14 16.37 9.62 -1.13
CA TYR A 14 17.50 10.48 -1.52
C TYR A 14 17.75 11.61 -0.52
N ASP A 15 16.84 11.84 0.42
CA ASP A 15 17.00 12.86 1.46
C ASP A 15 18.19 12.51 2.38
N PRO A 16 19.21 13.38 2.47
CA PRO A 16 20.37 13.17 3.32
C PRO A 16 20.04 12.98 4.80
N VAL A 17 18.98 13.65 5.30
CA VAL A 17 18.56 13.53 6.71
C VAL A 17 18.00 12.13 6.95
N TYR A 18 17.13 11.64 6.06
CA TYR A 18 16.61 10.28 6.11
C TYR A 18 17.72 9.23 5.98
N GLN A 19 18.64 9.40 5.02
CA GLN A 19 19.77 8.49 4.83
C GLN A 19 20.66 8.42 6.06
N ASN A 20 20.96 9.57 6.68
CA ASN A 20 21.75 9.61 7.90
C ASN A 20 21.01 8.93 9.06
N LYS A 21 19.71 9.19 9.24
CA LYS A 21 18.87 8.53 10.25
C LYS A 21 18.89 7.01 10.09
N LEU A 22 18.71 6.52 8.86
CA LEU A 22 18.75 5.09 8.53
C LEU A 22 20.13 4.48 8.77
N LYS A 23 21.19 5.14 8.30
CA LYS A 23 22.58 4.69 8.46
C LYS A 23 22.99 4.61 9.92
N THR A 24 22.69 5.64 10.72
CA THR A 24 22.99 5.68 12.15
C THR A 24 22.29 4.53 12.87
N PHE A 25 20.98 4.36 12.65
CA PHE A 25 20.23 3.27 13.25
C PHE A 25 20.77 1.88 12.86
N CYS A 26 21.10 1.68 11.57
CA CYS A 26 21.71 0.43 11.10
C CYS A 26 23.06 0.17 11.77
N THR A 27 23.90 1.20 11.91
CA THR A 27 25.21 1.10 12.56
C THR A 27 25.08 0.72 14.04
N GLU A 28 24.19 1.39 14.77
CA GLU A 28 23.92 1.11 16.19
C GLU A 28 23.39 -0.30 16.43
N LYS A 29 22.62 -0.85 15.47
CA LYS A 29 22.07 -2.21 15.53
C LYS A 29 22.98 -3.28 14.93
N GLY A 30 24.12 -2.91 14.36
CA GLY A 30 25.02 -3.84 13.67
C GLY A 30 24.38 -4.49 12.43
N ILE A 31 23.48 -3.78 11.74
CA ILE A 31 22.75 -4.27 10.56
C ILE A 31 23.31 -3.61 9.31
N HIS A 32 23.51 -4.37 8.24
CA HIS A 32 23.83 -3.80 6.94
C HIS A 32 22.59 -3.16 6.30
N GLN A 33 22.70 -1.90 5.86
CA GLN A 33 21.58 -1.12 5.32
C GLN A 33 20.86 -1.82 4.15
N HIS A 34 21.61 -2.42 3.22
CA HIS A 34 21.03 -3.14 2.08
C HIS A 34 20.24 -4.40 2.48
N THR A 35 20.54 -4.98 3.65
CA THR A 35 19.78 -6.10 4.22
C THR A 35 18.56 -5.58 4.98
N ALA A 36 18.63 -4.39 5.54
CA ALA A 36 17.55 -3.76 6.30
C ALA A 36 16.42 -3.23 5.41
N VAL A 37 16.77 -2.56 4.32
CA VAL A 37 15.83 -1.91 3.40
C VAL A 37 16.25 -2.14 1.95
N GLU A 38 15.37 -2.77 1.17
CA GLU A 38 15.54 -2.89 -0.28
C GLU A 38 15.51 -1.48 -0.91
N PRO A 39 16.44 -1.14 -1.83
CA PRO A 39 16.51 0.20 -2.43
C PRO A 39 15.18 0.72 -2.99
N THR A 40 14.43 -0.15 -3.69
CA THR A 40 13.12 0.19 -4.30
C THR A 40 12.02 0.54 -3.29
N ARG A 41 12.26 0.37 -1.98
CA ARG A 41 11.32 0.77 -0.93
C ARG A 41 11.47 2.22 -0.51
N ILE A 42 12.58 2.85 -0.89
CA ILE A 42 12.92 4.21 -0.51
C ILE A 42 13.34 5.07 -1.71
N GLN A 43 13.81 4.47 -2.80
CA GLN A 43 14.12 5.18 -4.04
C GLN A 43 12.84 5.50 -4.81
N GLN A 44 12.84 6.66 -5.45
CA GLN A 44 11.69 7.22 -6.15
C GLN A 44 12.09 7.87 -7.48
N ARG A 45 11.16 7.91 -8.42
CA ARG A 45 11.23 8.54 -9.74
C ARG A 45 10.09 9.55 -9.93
N ASN A 46 9.80 10.30 -8.87
CA ASN A 46 8.76 11.32 -8.82
C ASN A 46 7.31 10.76 -8.91
N GLU A 47 7.08 9.51 -8.50
CA GLU A 47 5.76 8.85 -8.54
C GLU A 47 4.70 9.66 -7.77
N ILE A 48 5.08 10.24 -6.62
CA ILE A 48 4.20 11.11 -5.82
C ILE A 48 3.63 12.29 -6.62
N HIS A 49 4.37 12.81 -7.60
CA HIS A 49 3.88 13.86 -8.49
C HIS A 49 2.68 13.37 -9.29
N TYR A 50 2.85 12.28 -10.02
CA TYR A 50 1.81 11.69 -10.84
C TYR A 50 0.64 11.19 -10.00
N CYS A 51 0.90 10.66 -8.80
CA CYS A 51 -0.13 10.25 -7.87
C CYS A 51 -1.04 11.43 -7.46
N LEU A 52 -0.46 12.56 -7.04
CA LEU A 52 -1.22 13.75 -6.67
C LEU A 52 -1.97 14.36 -7.87
N HIS A 53 -1.33 14.44 -9.03
CA HIS A 53 -1.97 14.95 -10.24
C HIS A 53 -3.10 14.04 -10.73
N ALA A 54 -2.97 12.71 -10.57
CA ALA A 54 -4.04 11.75 -10.84
C ALA A 54 -5.24 11.97 -9.91
N LEU A 55 -5.02 12.14 -8.60
CA LEU A 55 -6.10 12.46 -7.66
C LEU A 55 -6.78 13.78 -8.01
N ARG A 56 -6.00 14.83 -8.33
CA ARG A 56 -6.53 16.14 -8.75
C ARG A 56 -7.46 16.01 -9.94
N ARG A 57 -7.07 15.22 -10.93
CA ARG A 57 -7.78 15.11 -12.20
C ARG A 57 -8.98 14.17 -12.12
N TYR A 58 -8.80 13.00 -11.52
CA TYR A 58 -9.72 11.88 -11.67
C TYR A 58 -10.57 11.61 -10.42
N ALA A 59 -10.21 12.19 -9.27
CA ALA A 59 -10.90 12.02 -8.00
C ALA A 59 -11.00 13.36 -7.24
N SER A 60 -11.34 14.45 -7.93
CA SER A 60 -11.37 15.81 -7.39
C SER A 60 -12.36 16.01 -6.23
N TRP A 61 -13.31 15.09 -6.07
CA TRP A 61 -14.28 15.03 -4.96
C TRP A 61 -13.65 14.67 -3.61
N ILE A 62 -12.41 14.16 -3.58
CA ILE A 62 -11.68 13.92 -2.32
C ILE A 62 -11.62 15.22 -1.52
N ARG A 63 -11.95 15.14 -0.23
CA ARG A 63 -11.99 16.28 0.68
C ARG A 63 -10.58 16.69 1.10
N THR A 64 -9.84 15.76 1.69
CA THR A 64 -8.48 15.99 2.21
C THR A 64 -7.55 14.86 1.81
N ILE A 65 -6.32 15.21 1.45
CA ILE A 65 -5.26 14.26 1.08
C ILE A 65 -4.20 14.34 2.18
N TYR A 66 -4.12 13.32 3.00
CA TYR A 66 -3.08 13.18 4.01
C TYR A 66 -1.89 12.44 3.42
N ILE A 67 -0.70 13.01 3.51
CA ILE A 67 0.53 12.36 3.08
C ILE A 67 1.36 12.08 4.33
N ILE A 68 1.49 10.80 4.67
CA ILE A 68 2.35 10.36 5.77
C ILE A 68 3.78 10.31 5.26
N THR A 69 4.66 11.09 5.89
CA THR A 69 6.09 11.18 5.55
C THR A 69 6.96 10.92 6.77
N ASN A 70 8.29 10.95 6.61
CA ASN A 70 9.24 10.81 7.70
C ASN A 70 10.10 12.08 7.82
N GLN A 71 9.52 13.16 8.36
CA GLN A 71 10.12 14.51 8.43
C GLN A 71 10.43 15.12 7.05
N GLN A 72 9.59 14.83 6.05
CA GLN A 72 9.81 15.25 4.66
C GLN A 72 8.60 15.97 4.09
N VAL A 73 8.85 16.87 3.13
CA VAL A 73 7.81 17.52 2.33
C VAL A 73 8.12 17.27 0.85
N PRO A 74 7.29 16.51 0.11
CA PRO A 74 7.53 16.25 -1.30
C PRO A 74 7.63 17.56 -2.11
N PRO A 75 8.57 17.68 -3.06
CA PRO A 75 8.70 18.88 -3.89
C PRO A 75 7.40 19.29 -4.60
N THR A 76 6.63 18.31 -5.09
CA THR A 76 5.31 18.57 -5.72
C THR A 76 4.31 19.24 -4.77
N VAL A 77 4.35 18.91 -3.47
CA VAL A 77 3.45 19.55 -2.49
C VAL A 77 3.80 21.02 -2.35
N LYS A 78 5.10 21.37 -2.27
CA LYS A 78 5.55 22.77 -2.26
C LYS A 78 5.13 23.51 -3.52
N ALA A 79 5.23 22.86 -4.69
CA ALA A 79 4.82 23.45 -5.96
C ALA A 79 3.30 23.69 -6.09
N LEU A 80 2.48 22.96 -5.31
CA LEU A 80 1.03 23.09 -5.30
C LEU A 80 0.52 24.06 -4.20
N GLU A 81 1.40 24.56 -3.34
CA GLU A 81 1.06 25.45 -2.24
C GLU A 81 0.30 26.70 -2.74
N GLY A 82 -0.77 27.08 -2.04
CA GLY A 82 -1.62 28.22 -2.40
C GLY A 82 -2.64 27.93 -3.53
N THR A 83 -2.56 26.79 -4.21
CA THR A 83 -3.61 26.37 -5.17
C THR A 83 -4.82 25.78 -4.45
N GLU A 84 -6.00 25.81 -5.09
CA GLU A 84 -7.22 25.18 -4.52
C GLU A 84 -7.00 23.69 -4.19
N PHE A 85 -6.31 22.96 -5.07
CA PHE A 85 -5.98 21.55 -4.83
C PHE A 85 -4.93 21.38 -3.74
N GLY A 86 -3.88 22.21 -3.72
CA GLY A 86 -2.85 22.18 -2.69
C GLY A 86 -3.39 22.41 -1.28
N ASN A 87 -4.43 23.23 -1.14
CA ASN A 87 -5.12 23.47 0.15
C ASN A 87 -5.83 22.22 0.70
N LYS A 88 -6.04 21.19 -0.12
CA LYS A 88 -6.56 19.88 0.33
C LYS A 88 -5.47 18.98 0.92
N ILE A 89 -4.19 19.28 0.69
CA ILE A 89 -3.07 18.42 1.06
C ILE A 89 -2.59 18.74 2.48
N LYS A 90 -2.39 17.72 3.31
CA LYS A 90 -1.83 17.81 4.65
C LYS A 90 -0.68 16.83 4.81
N ILE A 91 0.49 17.33 5.19
CA ILE A 91 1.63 16.48 5.57
C ILE A 91 1.44 16.02 7.01
N ILE A 92 1.60 14.72 7.24
CA ILE A 92 1.59 14.10 8.57
C ILE A 92 2.94 13.44 8.78
N ASP A 93 3.62 13.77 9.87
CA ASP A 93 4.85 13.07 10.22
C ASP A 93 4.53 11.76 10.93
N GLN A 94 5.05 10.65 10.40
CA GLN A 94 4.89 9.35 11.06
C GLN A 94 5.51 9.32 12.46
N ASN A 95 6.55 10.13 12.74
CA ASN A 95 7.21 10.14 14.04
C ASN A 95 6.27 10.73 15.12
N ASP A 96 5.45 11.72 14.76
CA ASP A 96 4.41 12.25 15.65
C ASP A 96 3.36 11.17 15.96
N LEU A 97 2.91 10.42 14.94
CA LEU A 97 1.97 9.31 15.13
C LEU A 97 2.54 8.18 15.99
N LEU A 98 3.84 7.89 15.84
CA LEU A 98 4.55 6.90 16.66
C LEU A 98 4.66 7.35 18.11
N LEU A 99 5.03 8.61 18.36
CA LEU A 99 5.13 9.20 19.69
C LEU A 99 3.77 9.22 20.40
N GLU A 100 2.70 9.63 19.70
CA GLU A 100 1.32 9.55 20.19
C GLU A 100 0.87 8.10 20.51
N SER A 101 1.55 7.11 19.92
CA SER A 101 1.33 5.69 20.14
C SER A 101 2.34 5.06 21.11
N ASN A 102 3.10 5.87 21.86
CA ASN A 102 4.14 5.43 22.80
C ASN A 102 5.22 4.52 22.17
N SER A 103 5.46 4.65 20.86
CA SER A 103 6.54 3.96 20.17
C SER A 103 7.71 4.92 19.95
N THR A 104 8.87 4.57 20.50
CA THR A 104 10.10 5.36 20.37
C THR A 104 11.06 4.81 19.32
N SER A 105 10.73 3.66 18.71
CA SER A 105 11.57 3.07 17.68
C SER A 105 11.33 3.75 16.34
N PRO A 106 12.38 4.14 15.59
CA PRO A 106 12.20 4.68 14.26
C PRO A 106 11.67 3.58 13.31
N VAL A 107 10.73 3.97 12.45
CA VAL A 107 10.14 3.09 11.44
C VAL A 107 10.63 3.49 10.04
N PHE A 108 11.02 2.49 9.25
CA PHE A 108 11.48 2.64 7.86
C PHE A 108 10.69 1.72 6.92
N ASN A 109 9.50 1.27 7.32
CA ASN A 109 8.70 0.34 6.54
C ASN A 109 7.21 0.73 6.51
N SER A 110 6.58 0.53 5.35
CA SER A 110 5.17 0.88 5.15
C SER A 110 4.21 0.06 6.00
N ILE A 111 4.53 -1.19 6.37
CA ILE A 111 3.61 -2.05 7.13
C ILE A 111 3.33 -1.46 8.51
N SER A 112 4.37 -1.00 9.20
CA SER A 112 4.21 -0.28 10.47
C SER A 112 3.45 1.04 10.30
N VAL A 113 3.65 1.75 9.19
CA VAL A 113 2.91 2.99 8.88
C VAL A 113 1.42 2.72 8.64
N GLU A 114 1.06 1.61 7.98
CA GLU A 114 -0.34 1.21 7.75
C GLU A 114 -1.12 1.11 9.08
N TRP A 115 -0.47 0.70 10.17
CA TRP A 115 -1.10 0.62 11.49
C TRP A 115 -1.38 1.99 12.12
N LEU A 116 -0.70 3.04 11.69
CA LEU A 116 -0.83 4.39 12.25
C LEU A 116 -1.90 5.24 11.55
N ILE A 117 -2.39 4.82 10.37
CA ILE A 117 -3.28 5.63 9.53
C ILE A 117 -4.53 6.14 10.29
N TRP A 118 -5.18 5.26 11.05
CA TRP A 118 -6.41 5.60 11.77
C TRP A 118 -6.23 6.64 12.88
N ARG A 119 -4.99 6.89 13.32
CA ARG A 119 -4.64 7.91 14.32
C ARG A 119 -4.60 9.33 13.74
N ILE A 120 -4.64 9.50 12.42
CA ILE A 120 -4.62 10.82 11.79
C ILE A 120 -5.79 11.66 12.28
N LYS A 121 -5.48 12.80 12.92
CA LYS A 121 -6.47 13.74 13.45
C LYS A 121 -7.30 14.35 12.32
N GLY A 122 -8.62 14.25 12.44
CA GLY A 122 -9.58 14.78 11.46
C GLY A 122 -9.80 13.90 10.22
N LEU A 123 -9.16 12.72 10.14
CA LEU A 123 -9.43 11.73 9.12
C LEU A 123 -10.91 11.30 9.18
N SER A 124 -11.57 11.29 8.03
CA SER A 124 -12.95 10.85 7.90
C SER A 124 -13.08 9.33 8.10
N ASP A 125 -14.27 8.90 8.52
CA ASP A 125 -14.58 7.47 8.67
C ASP A 125 -14.43 6.69 7.37
N ARG A 126 -14.57 7.33 6.22
CA ARG A 126 -14.31 6.75 4.91
C ARG A 126 -13.07 7.36 4.31
N PHE A 127 -12.09 6.53 3.97
CA PHE A 127 -10.89 7.00 3.32
C PHE A 127 -10.33 5.99 2.33
N ILE A 128 -9.53 6.47 1.39
CA ILE A 128 -8.81 5.65 0.42
C ILE A 128 -7.34 5.68 0.77
N TYR A 129 -6.76 4.52 1.05
CA TYR A 129 -5.31 4.38 1.22
C TYR A 129 -4.65 4.02 -0.12
N LEU A 130 -3.54 4.66 -0.42
CA LEU A 130 -2.72 4.35 -1.59
C LEU A 130 -1.24 4.58 -1.30
N ASN A 131 -0.37 3.83 -1.98
CA ASN A 131 1.03 4.20 -2.10
C ASN A 131 1.18 5.24 -3.23
N ASP A 132 2.35 5.87 -3.30
CA ASP A 132 2.71 6.81 -4.37
C ASP A 132 2.83 6.13 -5.75
N ASP A 133 3.05 4.80 -5.78
CA ASP A 133 3.11 3.99 -7.00
C ASP A 133 1.73 3.57 -7.56
N PHE A 134 0.62 4.07 -6.98
CA PHE A 134 -0.74 3.84 -7.46
C PHE A 134 -1.31 5.07 -8.19
N PHE A 135 -1.85 4.84 -9.38
CA PHE A 135 -2.38 5.89 -10.25
C PHE A 135 -3.82 5.60 -10.64
N ILE A 136 -4.69 6.59 -10.45
CA ILE A 136 -6.03 6.62 -11.04
C ILE A 136 -5.90 7.22 -12.44
N ILE A 137 -6.44 6.56 -13.46
CA ILE A 137 -6.27 6.96 -14.87
C ILE A 137 -7.61 7.21 -15.60
N ARG A 138 -8.73 7.19 -14.86
CA ARG A 138 -10.10 7.44 -15.35
C ARG A 138 -10.87 8.20 -14.29
N ASN A 139 -11.84 9.00 -14.70
CA ASN A 139 -12.76 9.65 -13.76
C ASN A 139 -13.46 8.57 -12.92
N VAL A 140 -13.34 8.71 -11.60
CA VAL A 140 -14.02 7.87 -10.61
C VAL A 140 -14.91 8.74 -9.76
N THR A 141 -15.89 8.12 -9.13
CA THR A 141 -16.87 8.72 -8.23
C THR A 141 -16.71 8.14 -6.82
N PRO A 142 -17.23 8.80 -5.77
CA PRO A 142 -17.32 8.22 -4.43
C PRO A 142 -17.91 6.80 -4.44
N GLU A 143 -18.91 6.56 -5.28
CA GLU A 143 -19.64 5.30 -5.43
C GLU A 143 -18.79 4.15 -5.98
N ASP A 144 -17.65 4.46 -6.63
CA ASP A 144 -16.68 3.46 -7.07
C ASP A 144 -15.81 2.91 -5.92
N PHE A 145 -15.94 3.50 -4.73
CA PHE A 145 -15.20 3.10 -3.53
C PHE A 145 -16.13 2.74 -2.38
N PHE A 146 -17.25 3.45 -2.25
CA PHE A 146 -18.21 3.27 -1.17
C PHE A 146 -19.63 3.34 -1.70
N LYS A 147 -20.43 2.30 -1.45
CA LYS A 147 -21.86 2.28 -1.81
C LYS A 147 -22.66 1.98 -0.57
N ASN A 148 -23.55 2.91 -0.20
CA ASN A 148 -24.20 2.92 1.11
C ASN A 148 -23.14 2.91 2.22
N ASP A 149 -23.20 1.96 3.17
CA ASP A 149 -22.21 1.75 4.23
C ASP A 149 -21.21 0.63 3.91
N CYS A 150 -21.14 0.20 2.64
CA CYS A 150 -20.24 -0.85 2.21
C CYS A 150 -19.03 -0.31 1.43
N VAL A 151 -17.89 -0.95 1.67
CA VAL A 151 -16.65 -0.79 0.91
C VAL A 151 -16.75 -1.59 -0.40
N LEU A 152 -16.37 -0.99 -1.53
CA LEU A 152 -16.27 -1.69 -2.82
C LEU A 152 -14.87 -2.27 -2.99
N LEU A 153 -14.76 -3.59 -2.88
CA LEU A 153 -13.50 -4.30 -3.05
C LEU A 153 -13.30 -4.81 -4.46
N ARG A 154 -12.04 -4.76 -4.89
CA ARG A 154 -11.53 -5.37 -6.13
C ARG A 154 -10.52 -6.44 -5.75
N GLY A 155 -10.47 -7.53 -6.51
CA GLY A 155 -9.64 -8.67 -6.18
C GLY A 155 -10.35 -9.99 -6.42
N GLU A 156 -9.85 -11.05 -5.79
CA GLU A 156 -10.39 -12.38 -5.97
C GLU A 156 -10.15 -13.27 -4.76
N TRP A 157 -11.10 -14.17 -4.51
CA TRP A 157 -10.93 -15.21 -3.50
C TRP A 157 -9.88 -16.23 -3.94
N LYS A 158 -8.88 -16.43 -3.09
CA LYS A 158 -7.84 -17.45 -3.24
C LYS A 158 -7.87 -18.44 -2.08
N VAL A 159 -7.33 -19.62 -2.31
CA VAL A 159 -7.07 -20.61 -1.26
C VAL A 159 -5.75 -20.24 -0.59
N GLN A 160 -5.75 -20.25 0.74
CA GLN A 160 -4.58 -20.11 1.60
C GLN A 160 -3.52 -21.15 1.22
N THR A 161 -2.23 -20.80 1.17
CA THR A 161 -1.24 -21.70 0.56
C THR A 161 -1.12 -23.03 1.29
N GLU A 162 -1.25 -23.06 2.62
CA GLU A 162 -1.20 -24.30 3.41
C GLU A 162 -2.34 -25.29 3.10
N HIS A 163 -3.44 -24.77 2.56
CA HIS A 163 -4.62 -25.56 2.16
C HIS A 163 -4.59 -25.96 0.67
N LYS A 164 -3.57 -25.58 -0.09
CA LYS A 164 -3.39 -26.08 -1.46
C LYS A 164 -2.97 -27.55 -1.40
N TRP A 165 -3.70 -28.41 -2.09
CA TRP A 165 -3.44 -29.86 -2.13
C TRP A 165 -1.97 -30.21 -2.48
N ARG A 166 -1.36 -29.50 -3.44
CA ARG A 166 0.06 -29.70 -3.80
C ARG A 166 1.00 -29.46 -2.63
N HIS A 167 0.73 -28.43 -1.82
CA HIS A 167 1.54 -28.11 -0.64
C HIS A 167 1.37 -29.17 0.45
N GLN A 168 0.14 -29.63 0.69
CA GLN A 168 -0.16 -30.69 1.64
C GLN A 168 0.51 -32.01 1.25
N ILE A 169 0.45 -32.39 -0.03
CA ILE A 169 1.12 -33.59 -0.56
C ILE A 169 2.64 -33.49 -0.41
N ASN A 170 3.23 -32.35 -0.78
CA ASN A 170 4.68 -32.15 -0.65
C ASN A 170 5.13 -32.27 0.82
N ASN A 171 4.41 -31.62 1.74
CA ASN A 171 4.71 -31.71 3.17
C ASN A 171 4.48 -33.12 3.73
N TYR A 172 3.50 -33.86 3.23
CA TYR A 172 3.31 -35.26 3.59
C TYR A 172 4.52 -36.13 3.19
N PHE A 173 5.01 -36.00 1.94
CA PHE A 173 6.21 -36.73 1.49
C PHE A 173 7.49 -36.29 2.22
N LEU A 174 7.62 -35.01 2.58
CA LEU A 174 8.73 -34.53 3.40
C LEU A 174 8.68 -35.14 4.81
N LYS A 175 7.49 -35.19 5.42
CA LYS A 175 7.29 -35.82 6.73
C LYS A 175 7.65 -37.31 6.71
N LEU A 176 7.25 -38.04 5.65
CA LEU A 176 7.66 -39.43 5.46
C LEU A 176 9.18 -39.61 5.33
N ARG A 177 9.88 -38.60 4.83
CA ARG A 177 11.35 -38.57 4.70
C ARG A 177 12.06 -38.00 5.94
N GLY A 178 11.36 -37.79 7.04
CA GLY A 178 11.92 -37.19 8.27
C GLY A 178 12.36 -35.73 8.09
N LYS A 179 11.92 -35.04 7.03
CA LYS A 179 12.26 -33.65 6.75
C LYS A 179 11.18 -32.71 7.30
N PRO A 180 11.57 -31.51 7.78
CA PRO A 180 10.60 -30.52 8.22
C PRO A 180 9.71 -30.05 7.06
N ALA A 181 8.51 -29.60 7.40
CA ALA A 181 7.61 -28.98 6.43
C ALA A 181 8.26 -27.74 5.81
N VAL A 182 8.10 -27.56 4.51
CA VAL A 182 8.64 -26.40 3.81
C VAL A 182 7.68 -25.24 4.03
N LYS A 183 8.18 -24.12 4.58
CA LYS A 183 7.41 -22.88 4.59
C LYS A 183 7.08 -22.50 3.13
N PRO A 184 5.84 -22.10 2.83
CA PRO A 184 5.50 -21.61 1.50
C PRO A 184 6.53 -20.58 1.03
N GLN A 185 7.20 -20.85 -0.09
CA GLN A 185 8.10 -19.88 -0.74
C GLN A 185 7.26 -18.88 -1.53
N ASP A 186 6.25 -18.30 -0.87
CA ASP A 186 5.37 -17.32 -1.47
C ASP A 186 5.99 -15.93 -1.37
N ASN A 187 5.58 -15.07 -2.31
CA ASN A 187 5.89 -13.64 -2.27
C ASN A 187 5.50 -13.07 -0.88
N PRO A 188 6.40 -12.36 -0.16
CA PRO A 188 6.11 -11.80 1.16
C PRO A 188 4.78 -11.04 1.24
N HIS A 189 4.42 -10.32 0.17
CA HIS A 189 3.15 -9.61 0.07
C HIS A 189 1.93 -10.53 0.16
N ARG A 190 1.98 -11.70 -0.48
CA ARG A 190 0.93 -12.71 -0.37
C ARG A 190 0.87 -13.24 1.06
N THR A 191 2.01 -13.57 1.65
CA THR A 191 2.10 -14.09 3.02
C THR A 191 1.49 -13.12 4.04
N TRP A 192 1.76 -11.82 3.93
CA TRP A 192 1.14 -10.82 4.81
C TRP A 192 -0.39 -10.79 4.66
N GLN A 193 -0.93 -10.88 3.44
CA GLN A 193 -2.38 -10.94 3.24
C GLN A 193 -2.99 -12.23 3.80
N GLU A 194 -2.33 -13.37 3.58
CA GLU A 194 -2.74 -14.67 4.12
C GLU A 194 -2.80 -14.67 5.65
N ASN A 195 -1.74 -14.17 6.31
CA ASN A 195 -1.67 -14.04 7.76
C ASN A 195 -2.74 -13.08 8.32
N SER A 196 -2.96 -11.96 7.64
CA SER A 196 -3.98 -10.98 8.03
C SER A 196 -5.40 -11.54 7.93
N ALA A 197 -5.66 -12.33 6.88
CA ALA A 197 -6.94 -13.01 6.71
C ALA A 197 -7.19 -14.06 7.80
N LYS A 198 -6.18 -14.87 8.13
CA LYS A 198 -6.27 -15.84 9.24
C LYS A 198 -6.59 -15.17 10.56
N LEU A 199 -5.92 -14.06 10.85
CA LEU A 199 -6.18 -13.29 12.07
C LEU A 199 -7.62 -12.76 12.13
N ALA A 200 -8.23 -12.41 11.00
CA ALA A 200 -9.66 -12.08 10.91
C ALA A 200 -10.60 -13.31 11.02
N GLY A 201 -10.08 -14.53 11.06
CA GLY A 201 -10.81 -15.80 11.15
C GLY A 201 -11.03 -16.51 9.82
N TRP A 202 -10.26 -16.17 8.77
CA TRP A 202 -10.37 -16.77 7.45
C TRP A 202 -9.28 -17.84 7.20
N GLU A 203 -9.52 -19.04 7.73
CA GLU A 203 -8.53 -20.13 7.74
C GLU A 203 -8.31 -20.77 6.37
N LYS A 204 -9.35 -20.96 5.55
CA LYS A 204 -9.25 -21.75 4.30
C LYS A 204 -8.99 -20.91 3.05
N LYS A 205 -9.61 -19.74 2.98
CA LYS A 205 -9.59 -18.84 1.83
C LYS A 205 -9.31 -17.43 2.32
N PHE A 206 -8.70 -16.62 1.48
CA PHE A 206 -8.53 -15.19 1.72
C PHE A 206 -8.88 -14.43 0.44
N TYR A 207 -9.28 -13.17 0.60
CA TYR A 207 -9.52 -12.27 -0.50
C TYR A 207 -8.20 -11.59 -0.87
N LEU A 208 -7.65 -11.94 -2.03
CA LEU A 208 -6.40 -11.39 -2.53
C LEU A 208 -6.65 -9.97 -3.05
N LEU A 209 -6.11 -9.00 -2.32
CA LEU A 209 -6.11 -7.60 -2.70
C LEU A 209 -5.13 -7.33 -3.85
N PRO A 210 -5.58 -6.68 -4.94
CA PRO A 210 -4.72 -6.24 -6.02
C PRO A 210 -3.90 -5.02 -5.58
N HIS A 211 -2.90 -4.64 -6.38
CA HIS A 211 -2.17 -3.39 -6.17
C HIS A 211 -2.99 -2.22 -6.73
N ALA A 212 -3.91 -1.71 -5.91
CA ALA A 212 -4.86 -0.64 -6.25
C ALA A 212 -5.10 0.25 -5.02
N PRO A 213 -5.69 1.45 -5.19
CA PRO A 213 -6.20 2.22 -4.05
C PRO A 213 -7.22 1.41 -3.23
N PHE A 214 -7.08 1.43 -1.92
CA PHE A 214 -7.85 0.63 -0.97
C PHE A 214 -8.88 1.50 -0.24
N PRO A 215 -10.18 1.36 -0.54
CA PRO A 215 -11.22 1.98 0.28
C PRO A 215 -11.31 1.26 1.63
N LEU A 216 -11.33 2.04 2.70
CA LEU A 216 -11.25 1.56 4.08
C LEU A 216 -12.20 2.35 4.98
N LEU A 217 -12.59 1.73 6.09
CA LEU A 217 -13.38 2.35 7.13
C LEU A 217 -12.51 2.55 8.38
N LYS A 218 -12.44 3.79 8.87
CA LYS A 218 -11.68 4.13 10.08
C LYS A 218 -12.24 3.43 11.31
N ASP A 219 -13.56 3.29 11.38
CA ASP A 219 -14.24 2.61 12.48
C ASP A 219 -13.83 1.13 12.62
N THR A 220 -13.41 0.46 11.53
CA THR A 220 -12.90 -0.92 11.59
C THR A 220 -11.62 -0.95 12.42
N PHE A 221 -10.74 0.03 12.23
CA PHE A 221 -9.53 0.17 13.02
C PHE A 221 -9.87 0.50 14.47
N GLU A 222 -10.71 1.52 14.73
CA GLU A 222 -11.05 1.95 16.10
C GLU A 222 -11.74 0.86 16.92
N ASN A 223 -12.62 0.06 16.29
CA ASN A 223 -13.32 -1.02 16.97
C ASN A 223 -12.43 -2.24 17.21
N TYR A 224 -11.49 -2.53 16.30
CA TYR A 224 -10.61 -3.70 16.41
C TYR A 224 -9.35 -3.41 17.25
N ILE A 225 -8.81 -2.20 17.12
CA ILE A 225 -7.60 -1.73 17.79
C ILE A 225 -8.01 -0.96 19.03
N GLY A 226 -8.21 -1.68 20.13
CA GLY A 226 -8.40 -1.07 21.44
C GLY A 226 -7.14 -0.32 21.93
N PRO A 227 -7.26 0.53 22.97
CA PRO A 227 -6.16 1.32 23.52
C PRO A 227 -4.92 0.50 23.94
N GLU A 228 -5.12 -0.76 24.34
CA GLU A 228 -4.08 -1.67 24.83
C GLU A 228 -3.79 -2.82 23.85
N SER A 229 -4.12 -2.65 22.57
CA SER A 229 -3.93 -3.69 21.56
C SER A 229 -2.45 -4.08 21.42
N GLU A 230 -2.11 -5.27 21.93
CA GLU A 230 -0.77 -5.85 21.81
C GLU A 230 -0.38 -6.02 20.33
N LEU A 231 -1.34 -6.43 19.50
CA LEU A 231 -1.15 -6.56 18.06
C LEU A 231 -0.72 -5.24 17.41
N PHE A 232 -1.38 -4.13 17.75
CA PHE A 232 -1.01 -2.81 17.23
C PHE A 232 0.39 -2.41 17.72
N ASN A 233 0.62 -2.50 19.03
CA ASN A 233 1.89 -2.14 19.65
C ASN A 233 3.07 -2.94 19.06
N GLU A 234 2.87 -4.23 18.81
CA GLU A 234 3.88 -5.09 18.20
C GLU A 234 4.18 -4.68 16.76
N ASN A 235 3.16 -4.42 15.94
CA ASN A 235 3.36 -4.12 14.53
C ASN A 235 3.99 -2.74 14.24
N ILE A 236 3.83 -1.77 15.14
CA ILE A 236 4.46 -0.44 15.01
C ILE A 236 5.90 -0.38 15.56
N ARG A 237 6.38 -1.44 16.21
CA ARG A 237 7.74 -1.49 16.80
C ARG A 237 8.82 -1.96 15.84
N TYR A 238 8.44 -2.63 14.76
CA TYR A 238 9.40 -3.12 13.77
C TYR A 238 10.00 -1.95 12.99
N PRO A 239 11.33 -1.73 13.05
CA PRO A 239 11.96 -0.67 12.25
C PRO A 239 11.91 -1.00 10.75
N PHE A 240 12.14 -2.28 10.42
CA PHE A 240 12.16 -2.80 9.06
C PHE A 240 11.08 -3.87 8.87
N ARG A 241 10.73 -4.16 7.61
CA ARG A 241 9.73 -5.20 7.31
C ARG A 241 10.16 -6.53 7.92
N ASN A 242 9.25 -7.15 8.65
CA ASN A 242 9.48 -8.44 9.30
C ASN A 242 8.45 -9.47 8.82
N PRO A 243 8.86 -10.73 8.58
CA PRO A 243 7.93 -11.81 8.22
C PRO A 243 6.80 -12.05 9.22
N ASN A 244 7.01 -11.69 10.50
CA ASN A 244 6.02 -11.84 11.56
C ASN A 244 5.02 -10.68 11.63
N GLN A 245 5.26 -9.57 10.90
CA GLN A 245 4.29 -8.48 10.86
C GLN A 245 3.00 -8.89 10.16
N ILE A 246 1.93 -8.25 10.58
CA ILE A 246 0.60 -8.30 9.98
C ILE A 246 0.38 -6.96 9.27
N SER A 247 -0.13 -7.00 8.05
CA SER A 247 -0.50 -5.79 7.32
C SER A 247 -1.92 -5.39 7.74
N SER A 248 -2.09 -4.15 8.21
CA SER A 248 -3.37 -3.73 8.77
C SER A 248 -4.45 -3.62 7.68
N ILE A 249 -4.06 -3.24 6.45
CA ILE A 249 -4.98 -3.06 5.32
C ILE A 249 -5.75 -4.35 4.98
N PRO A 250 -5.10 -5.48 4.63
CA PRO A 250 -5.81 -6.74 4.41
C PRO A 250 -6.53 -7.22 5.66
N LEU A 251 -6.03 -6.95 6.88
CA LEU A 251 -6.73 -7.33 8.11
C LEU A 251 -8.09 -6.62 8.21
N MET A 252 -8.11 -5.29 8.09
CA MET A 252 -9.36 -4.50 8.18
C MET A 252 -10.33 -4.88 7.06
N VAL A 253 -9.83 -5.08 5.84
CA VAL A 253 -10.65 -5.59 4.74
C VAL A 253 -11.32 -6.92 5.10
N HIS A 254 -10.59 -7.89 5.66
CA HIS A 254 -11.16 -9.19 5.98
C HIS A 254 -12.14 -9.15 7.17
N LEU A 255 -11.95 -8.21 8.11
CA LEU A 255 -12.92 -7.92 9.16
C LEU A 255 -14.21 -7.34 8.56
N ASP A 256 -14.10 -6.42 7.59
CA ASP A 256 -15.27 -5.84 6.91
C ASP A 256 -16.00 -6.84 6.02
N ILE A 257 -15.30 -7.79 5.38
CA ILE A 257 -15.93 -8.92 4.70
C ILE A 257 -16.73 -9.76 5.72
N LYS A 258 -16.14 -10.08 6.87
CA LYS A 258 -16.78 -10.89 7.92
C LYS A 258 -18.03 -10.20 8.49
N ASN A 259 -17.97 -8.87 8.63
CA ASN A 259 -19.07 -8.04 9.11
C ASN A 259 -20.08 -7.66 8.01
N LYS A 260 -19.97 -8.23 6.80
CA LYS A 260 -20.87 -7.96 5.66
C LYS A 260 -20.92 -6.48 5.25
N ARG A 261 -19.82 -5.74 5.43
CA ARG A 261 -19.68 -4.32 5.05
C ARG A 261 -18.96 -4.14 3.71
N VAL A 262 -19.07 -5.14 2.84
CA VAL A 262 -18.31 -5.20 1.58
C VAL A 262 -19.23 -5.58 0.42
N LEU A 263 -19.04 -4.88 -0.69
CA LEU A 263 -19.52 -5.25 -2.00
C LEU A 263 -18.32 -5.53 -2.92
N TYR A 264 -18.50 -6.42 -3.89
CA TYR A 264 -17.43 -6.77 -4.84
C TYR A 264 -17.64 -6.03 -6.15
N ASP A 265 -16.69 -5.16 -6.51
CA ASP A 265 -16.70 -4.45 -7.78
C ASP A 265 -16.05 -5.30 -8.88
N LYS A 266 -16.72 -5.33 -10.03
CA LYS A 266 -16.22 -5.94 -11.28
C LYS A 266 -16.19 -4.95 -12.44
N ASN A 267 -16.56 -3.69 -12.20
CA ASN A 267 -16.68 -2.67 -13.24
C ASN A 267 -15.31 -2.13 -13.64
N PHE A 268 -14.51 -1.75 -12.64
CA PHE A 268 -13.16 -1.26 -12.88
C PHE A 268 -12.09 -2.31 -12.62
N GLN A 269 -11.13 -2.37 -13.54
CA GLN A 269 -9.98 -3.24 -13.52
C GLN A 269 -8.73 -2.50 -13.03
N THR A 270 -7.84 -3.28 -12.43
CA THR A 270 -6.53 -2.83 -11.98
C THR A 270 -5.45 -3.54 -12.81
N ILE A 271 -4.46 -2.78 -13.26
CA ILE A 271 -3.26 -3.32 -13.89
C ILE A 271 -2.04 -2.98 -13.06
N MET A 272 -1.16 -3.97 -12.86
CA MET A 272 0.16 -3.74 -12.28
C MET A 272 1.25 -4.02 -13.30
N VAL A 273 2.22 -3.12 -13.36
CA VAL A 273 3.53 -3.31 -14.00
C VAL A 273 4.63 -3.16 -12.94
N ASN A 274 5.75 -3.83 -13.15
CA ASN A 274 6.87 -3.85 -12.20
C ASN A 274 8.15 -3.70 -13.03
N GLY A 275 8.86 -2.58 -12.84
CA GLY A 275 10.04 -2.20 -13.61
C GLY A 275 11.24 -3.14 -13.39
N ALA A 276 11.36 -3.72 -12.20
CA ALA A 276 12.44 -4.64 -11.85
C ALA A 276 12.31 -6.03 -12.50
N THR A 277 11.07 -6.50 -12.70
CA THR A 277 10.81 -7.92 -13.05
C THR A 277 10.10 -8.13 -14.39
N HIS A 278 9.40 -7.13 -14.92
CA HIS A 278 8.72 -7.27 -16.21
C HIS A 278 9.62 -6.79 -17.36
N PRO A 279 9.73 -7.55 -18.46
CA PRO A 279 10.41 -7.07 -19.65
C PRO A 279 9.64 -5.91 -20.27
N LEU A 280 10.34 -4.98 -20.91
CA LEU A 280 9.76 -3.77 -21.53
C LEU A 280 8.56 -4.09 -22.44
N LYS A 281 8.63 -5.17 -23.24
CA LYS A 281 7.51 -5.59 -24.11
C LYS A 281 6.22 -5.87 -23.33
N LYS A 282 6.34 -6.49 -22.14
CA LYS A 282 5.20 -6.78 -21.26
C LYS A 282 4.66 -5.49 -20.63
N ILE A 283 5.53 -4.58 -20.22
CA ILE A 283 5.16 -3.25 -19.69
C ILE A 283 4.39 -2.47 -20.76
N LYS A 284 4.97 -2.31 -21.97
CA LYS A 284 4.31 -1.67 -23.12
C LYS A 284 2.94 -2.28 -23.42
N SER A 285 2.86 -3.61 -23.48
CA SER A 285 1.59 -4.30 -23.75
C SER A 285 0.52 -3.98 -22.69
N ARG A 286 0.87 -4.02 -21.40
CA ARG A 286 -0.06 -3.75 -20.30
C ARG A 286 -0.49 -2.29 -20.23
N LEU A 287 0.45 -1.35 -20.38
CA LEU A 287 0.15 0.08 -20.34
C LEU A 287 -0.66 0.54 -21.56
N ASN A 288 -0.34 0.04 -22.76
CA ASN A 288 -1.17 0.29 -23.95
C ASN A 288 -2.59 -0.28 -23.80
N HIS A 289 -2.74 -1.45 -23.16
CA HIS A 289 -4.06 -1.97 -22.84
C HIS A 289 -4.82 -1.06 -21.86
N ALA A 290 -4.15 -0.58 -20.80
CA ALA A 290 -4.73 0.37 -19.86
C ALA A 290 -5.21 1.66 -20.56
N THR A 291 -4.41 2.22 -21.47
CA THR A 291 -4.78 3.40 -22.26
C THR A 291 -6.02 3.16 -23.13
N ARG A 292 -6.12 1.99 -23.77
CA ARG A 292 -7.21 1.69 -24.74
C ARG A 292 -8.50 1.20 -24.08
N ASN A 293 -8.41 0.60 -22.89
CA ASN A 293 -9.55 0.00 -22.23
C ASN A 293 -10.16 0.98 -21.21
N PRO A 294 -11.39 1.48 -21.42
CA PRO A 294 -12.03 2.42 -20.50
C PRO A 294 -12.36 1.77 -19.13
N LYS A 295 -12.37 0.44 -19.04
CA LYS A 295 -12.59 -0.28 -17.77
C LYS A 295 -11.34 -0.35 -16.90
N VAL A 296 -10.16 0.02 -17.39
CA VAL A 296 -8.96 0.07 -16.54
C VAL A 296 -8.88 1.47 -15.94
N ALA A 297 -9.27 1.59 -14.66
CA ALA A 297 -9.21 2.85 -13.92
C ALA A 297 -7.99 2.96 -13.03
N PHE A 298 -7.35 1.84 -12.68
CA PHE A 298 -6.26 1.81 -11.71
C PHE A 298 -5.01 1.16 -12.30
N VAL A 299 -3.88 1.83 -12.18
CA VAL A 299 -2.57 1.32 -12.58
C VAL A 299 -1.61 1.43 -11.42
N CYS A 300 -0.87 0.35 -11.12
CA CYS A 300 0.25 0.36 -10.21
C CYS A 300 1.56 0.18 -11.00
N MET A 301 2.56 1.04 -10.75
CA MET A 301 3.88 0.94 -11.35
C MET A 301 4.96 0.77 -10.30
N GLN A 302 5.29 -0.47 -9.98
CA GLN A 302 6.29 -0.77 -8.96
C GLN A 302 7.71 -0.66 -9.52
N SER A 303 8.64 -0.25 -8.68
CA SER A 303 10.08 -0.37 -8.92
C SER A 303 10.54 0.25 -10.24
N ILE A 304 10.05 1.46 -10.55
CA ILE A 304 10.53 2.23 -11.71
C ILE A 304 12.04 2.50 -11.55
N ASP A 305 12.48 2.79 -10.32
CA ASP A 305 13.88 3.03 -9.95
C ASP A 305 14.86 1.94 -10.41
N GLN A 306 14.40 0.68 -10.43
CA GLN A 306 15.21 -0.49 -10.79
C GLN A 306 15.11 -0.89 -12.27
N ALA A 307 14.27 -0.23 -13.05
CA ALA A 307 14.12 -0.55 -14.48
C ALA A 307 15.31 -0.03 -15.29
N SER A 308 15.50 -0.54 -16.51
CA SER A 308 16.48 0.06 -17.45
C SER A 308 16.06 1.48 -17.84
N GLU A 309 17.01 2.34 -18.23
CA GLU A 309 16.74 3.74 -18.63
C GLU A 309 15.60 3.85 -19.66
N ALA A 310 15.66 3.06 -20.74
CA ALA A 310 14.60 3.02 -21.76
C ALA A 310 13.23 2.57 -21.22
N THR A 311 13.22 1.76 -20.16
CA THR A 311 11.97 1.35 -19.49
C THR A 311 11.45 2.44 -18.57
N GLN A 312 12.34 3.11 -17.82
CA GLN A 312 12.00 4.26 -16.99
C GLN A 312 11.40 5.38 -17.84
N GLU A 313 12.09 5.77 -18.91
CA GLU A 313 11.64 6.80 -19.85
C GLU A 313 10.25 6.48 -20.40
N TYR A 314 10.02 5.25 -20.87
CA TYR A 314 8.71 4.84 -21.38
C TYR A 314 7.61 4.91 -20.31
N MET A 315 7.88 4.47 -19.09
CA MET A 315 6.90 4.47 -18.00
C MET A 315 6.54 5.90 -17.57
N LEU A 316 7.53 6.77 -17.44
CA LEU A 316 7.34 8.18 -17.06
C LEU A 316 6.65 8.98 -18.18
N ASP A 317 7.03 8.79 -19.44
CA ASP A 317 6.36 9.37 -20.60
C ASP A 317 4.89 8.94 -20.68
N TRP A 318 4.60 7.65 -20.40
CA TRP A 318 3.23 7.16 -20.33
C TRP A 318 2.43 7.82 -19.20
N LEU A 319 3.03 8.02 -18.02
CA LEU A 319 2.38 8.70 -16.90
C LEU A 319 2.06 10.15 -17.24
N SER A 320 3.03 10.90 -17.75
CA SER A 320 2.82 12.29 -18.18
C SER A 320 1.70 12.41 -19.21
N LYS A 321 1.74 11.59 -20.28
CA LYS A 321 0.69 11.55 -21.31
C LYS A 321 -0.69 11.16 -20.78
N THR A 322 -0.76 10.34 -19.74
CA THR A 322 -2.04 9.85 -19.21
C THR A 322 -2.63 10.80 -18.18
N ILE A 323 -1.80 11.41 -17.34
CA ILE A 323 -2.24 12.15 -16.15
C ILE A 323 -2.19 13.66 -16.37
N GLU A 324 -1.22 14.17 -17.13
CA GLU A 324 -0.97 15.60 -17.28
C GLU A 324 -1.52 16.19 -18.57
N ALA A 325 -1.71 15.38 -19.62
CA ALA A 325 -2.23 15.82 -20.92
C ALA A 325 -3.73 16.05 -20.90
#